data_AF-A0A3M1IX60-F1
#
_entry.id   AF-A0A3M1IX60-F1
#
_cell.length_a   1.000
_cell.length_b   1.000
_cell.length_c   1.000
_cell.angle_alpha   90.00
_cell.angle_beta   90.00
_cell.angle_gamma   90.00
#
_symmetry.space_group_name_H-M   'P 1'
#
loop_
_entity.id
_entity.type
_entity.pdbx_description
1 polymer ?
#
loop_
_entity_poly.entity_id
_entity_poly.type
_entity_poly.pdbx_seq_one_letter_code
_entity_poly.pdbx_strand_id
1 'polypeptide(L)'
;MNNQTYVVGHINPDTDSIAAAMGYAWLLQDTAKNENFIAARAGQLNPQTTWVLQRLGLEPPLLLPDASPRFESIAHRLNTTTPEHPLREAWAIANRTGGVAPVIDEHGNPYGLITVVSLFNFLSRSIGSHPRREETKISELFDQPCREACDTGVPRFLASTRIKDVLPRILQEERTEFWVVDEHGSYVGICRQREALHPPRMKVILVDHNESGQALGALDEADLVEILDHHRLGNPTTTAPIKFTVDIVGSTSTLVSERIDEAGLSAPPALAGLLLAGLMSDTLRLTSPTTTERDHRAAERLARWAFLGGSVLAGETIESFGQQVLEAGSDMSTRDPDDIVGADFKFYEAGGMKFGVSQVELT
;
A
#
# COMPACT_ATOMS: atom_id res chain seq x y z
N MET A 1 -4.20 15.04 -1.33
CA MET A 1 -4.14 13.58 -1.55
C MET A 1 -2.74 13.27 -2.02
N ASN A 2 -1.96 12.53 -1.23
CA ASN A 2 -0.63 12.11 -1.66
C ASN A 2 -0.80 11.23 -2.90
N ASN A 3 -0.29 11.68 -4.04
CA ASN A 3 -0.32 10.97 -5.32
C ASN A 3 0.74 9.85 -5.29
N GLN A 4 0.52 8.87 -4.42
CA GLN A 4 1.40 7.73 -4.20
C GLN A 4 0.97 6.55 -5.07
N THR A 5 1.92 5.98 -5.79
CA THR A 5 1.76 4.77 -6.58
C THR A 5 2.75 3.73 -6.07
N TYR A 6 2.25 2.54 -5.72
CA TYR A 6 3.09 1.45 -5.24
C TYR A 6 3.52 0.57 -6.40
N VAL A 7 4.81 0.25 -6.48
CA VAL A 7 5.36 -0.72 -7.43
C VAL A 7 5.63 -2.00 -6.66
N VAL A 8 4.96 -3.09 -7.03
CA VAL A 8 4.94 -4.33 -6.25
C VAL A 8 5.00 -5.54 -7.16
N GLY A 9 5.80 -6.53 -6.79
CA GLY A 9 5.81 -7.83 -7.44
C GLY A 9 4.87 -8.84 -6.78
N HIS A 10 5.07 -10.13 -7.02
CA HIS A 10 4.15 -11.17 -6.54
C HIS A 10 4.24 -11.46 -5.02
N ILE A 11 3.23 -12.16 -4.49
CA ILE A 11 3.01 -12.44 -3.05
C ILE A 11 4.12 -13.22 -2.36
N ASN A 12 4.81 -14.11 -3.09
CA ASN A 12 5.98 -14.84 -2.62
C ASN A 12 7.19 -14.26 -3.35
N PRO A 13 7.68 -13.07 -2.96
CA PRO A 13 8.61 -12.31 -3.78
C PRO A 13 9.95 -13.04 -3.89
N ASP A 14 10.41 -13.24 -5.12
CA ASP A 14 11.77 -13.65 -5.43
C ASP A 14 12.66 -12.41 -5.64
N THR A 15 13.92 -12.65 -6.01
CA THR A 15 14.90 -11.58 -6.18
C THR A 15 14.52 -10.67 -7.35
N ASP A 16 13.96 -11.20 -8.45
CA ASP A 16 13.60 -10.35 -9.59
C ASP A 16 12.39 -9.47 -9.31
N SER A 17 11.35 -10.02 -8.69
CA SER A 17 10.18 -9.29 -8.21
C SER A 17 10.56 -8.07 -7.34
N ILE A 18 11.50 -8.24 -6.39
CA ILE A 18 12.00 -7.14 -5.55
C ILE A 18 12.90 -6.17 -6.32
N ALA A 19 13.81 -6.70 -7.13
CA ALA A 19 14.74 -5.89 -7.91
C ALA A 19 14.02 -5.00 -8.91
N ALA A 20 13.07 -5.57 -9.65
CA ALA A 20 12.21 -4.87 -10.59
C ALA A 20 11.37 -3.80 -9.89
N ALA A 21 10.79 -4.10 -8.72
CA ALA A 21 9.98 -3.14 -7.98
C ALA A 21 10.80 -1.92 -7.53
N MET A 22 11.99 -2.16 -6.97
CA MET A 22 12.90 -1.10 -6.52
C MET A 22 13.49 -0.31 -7.70
N GLY A 23 13.94 -1.01 -8.74
CA GLY A 23 14.52 -0.41 -9.94
C GLY A 23 13.51 0.45 -10.70
N TYR A 24 12.29 -0.05 -10.84
CA TYR A 24 11.25 0.65 -11.59
C TYR A 24 10.67 1.82 -10.80
N ALA A 25 10.46 1.69 -9.49
CA ALA A 25 10.07 2.82 -8.65
C ALA A 25 11.12 3.96 -8.70
N TRP A 26 12.41 3.63 -8.66
CA TRP A 26 13.48 4.61 -8.80
C TRP A 26 13.44 5.35 -10.15
N LEU A 27 13.28 4.62 -11.25
CA LEU A 27 13.17 5.21 -12.60
C LEU A 27 11.96 6.14 -12.70
N LEU A 28 10.80 5.70 -12.21
CA LEU A 28 9.57 6.49 -12.26
C LEU A 28 9.68 7.74 -11.39
N GLN A 29 10.37 7.66 -10.26
CA GLN A 29 10.58 8.80 -9.37
C GLN A 29 11.44 9.91 -10.01
N ASP A 30 12.40 9.55 -10.87
CA ASP A 30 13.23 10.51 -11.61
C ASP A 30 12.47 11.14 -12.79
N THR A 31 11.65 10.34 -13.47
CA THR A 31 10.98 10.75 -14.71
C THR A 31 9.65 11.48 -14.50
N ALA A 32 8.92 11.21 -13.41
CA ALA A 32 7.61 11.79 -13.16
C ALA A 32 7.67 13.01 -12.21
N LYS A 33 7.26 14.17 -12.72
CA LYS A 33 7.11 15.39 -11.90
C LYS A 33 5.75 15.37 -11.19
N ASN A 34 5.75 15.43 -9.86
CA ASN A 34 4.57 15.47 -8.96
C ASN A 34 3.85 14.12 -8.71
N GLU A 35 4.51 13.00 -8.94
CA GLU A 35 4.06 11.69 -8.48
C GLU A 35 5.10 11.07 -7.56
N ASN A 36 4.66 10.26 -6.60
CA ASN A 36 5.54 9.57 -5.66
C ASN A 36 5.44 8.07 -5.86
N PHE A 37 6.52 7.43 -6.30
CA PHE A 37 6.58 6.00 -6.55
C PHE A 37 7.30 5.31 -5.39
N ILE A 38 6.66 4.31 -4.80
CA ILE A 38 7.18 3.59 -3.64
C ILE A 38 7.30 2.11 -4.01
N ALA A 39 8.51 1.57 -3.93
CA ALA A 39 8.70 0.13 -4.05
C ALA A 39 8.13 -0.57 -2.80
N ALA A 40 7.36 -1.62 -3.03
CA ALA A 40 6.75 -2.43 -1.99
C ALA A 40 6.91 -3.93 -2.28
N ARG A 41 6.78 -4.74 -1.25
CA ARG A 41 6.73 -6.21 -1.32
C ARG A 41 5.41 -6.72 -0.76
N ALA A 42 4.84 -7.73 -1.41
CA ALA A 42 3.58 -8.33 -0.99
C ALA A 42 3.74 -9.44 0.07
N GLY A 43 4.96 -9.94 0.28
CA GLY A 43 5.24 -11.00 1.25
C GLY A 43 6.63 -10.91 1.87
N GLN A 44 7.02 -11.98 2.57
CA GLN A 44 8.34 -12.08 3.20
C GLN A 44 9.44 -12.28 2.17
N LEU A 45 10.62 -11.74 2.45
CA LEU A 45 11.79 -11.90 1.59
C LEU A 45 12.36 -13.31 1.75
N ASN A 46 12.75 -13.93 0.63
CA ASN A 46 13.49 -15.18 0.67
C ASN A 46 14.97 -14.92 1.11
N PRO A 47 15.72 -15.98 1.48
CA PRO A 47 17.12 -15.84 1.91
C PRO A 47 18.03 -15.21 0.87
N GLN A 48 17.85 -15.56 -0.41
CA GLN A 48 18.64 -15.02 -1.51
C GLN A 48 18.47 -13.50 -1.61
N THR A 49 17.24 -13.01 -1.70
CA THR A 49 16.93 -11.58 -1.77
C THR A 49 17.41 -10.84 -0.53
N THR A 50 17.25 -11.45 0.65
CA THR A 50 17.75 -10.88 1.92
C THR A 50 19.26 -10.70 1.89
N TRP A 51 20.00 -11.72 1.46
CA TRP A 51 21.45 -11.66 1.31
C TRP A 51 21.86 -10.59 0.31
N VAL A 52 21.19 -10.50 -0.85
CA VAL A 52 21.47 -9.50 -1.89
C VAL A 52 21.30 -8.08 -1.33
N LEU A 53 20.17 -7.79 -0.66
CA LEU A 53 19.92 -6.47 -0.07
C LEU A 53 21.00 -6.11 0.97
N GLN A 54 21.37 -7.04 1.85
CA GLN A 54 22.44 -6.83 2.83
C GLN A 54 23.80 -6.62 2.17
N ARG A 55 24.14 -7.43 1.17
CA ARG A 55 25.39 -7.34 0.41
C ARG A 55 25.52 -5.98 -0.27
N LEU A 56 24.41 -5.38 -0.70
CA LEU A 56 24.37 -4.09 -1.40
C LEU A 56 24.14 -2.90 -0.47
N GLY A 57 23.89 -3.13 0.82
CA GLY A 57 23.56 -2.07 1.78
C GLY A 57 22.23 -1.38 1.49
N LEU A 58 21.25 -2.11 0.95
CA LEU A 58 19.92 -1.61 0.62
C LEU A 58 18.90 -1.99 1.69
N GLU A 59 18.04 -1.04 2.05
CA GLU A 59 16.90 -1.32 2.92
C GLU A 59 15.81 -2.09 2.17
N PRO A 60 15.17 -3.09 2.80
CA PRO A 60 14.01 -3.77 2.25
C PRO A 60 12.87 -2.81 1.87
N PRO A 61 12.14 -3.07 0.78
CA PRO A 61 10.96 -2.29 0.44
C PRO A 61 9.82 -2.47 1.46
N LEU A 62 8.90 -1.51 1.47
CA LEU A 62 7.72 -1.50 2.36
C LEU A 62 6.93 -2.79 2.22
N LEU A 63 6.57 -3.43 3.33
CA LEU A 63 5.62 -4.55 3.32
C LEU A 63 4.20 -4.02 3.09
N LEU A 64 3.60 -4.42 1.97
CA LEU A 64 2.24 -4.09 1.56
C LEU A 64 1.46 -5.39 1.32
N PRO A 65 0.84 -5.98 2.35
CA PRO A 65 0.23 -7.31 2.25
C PRO A 65 -1.11 -7.31 1.50
N ASP A 66 -1.82 -6.17 1.49
CA ASP A 66 -3.09 -6.01 0.80
C ASP A 66 -3.34 -4.56 0.39
N ALA A 67 -4.22 -4.39 -0.59
CA ALA A 67 -4.63 -3.11 -1.16
C ALA A 67 -5.97 -2.61 -0.58
N SER A 68 -6.54 -3.27 0.44
CA SER A 68 -7.84 -2.86 0.99
C SER A 68 -7.74 -1.50 1.67
N PRO A 69 -8.65 -0.56 1.38
CA PRO A 69 -8.68 0.71 2.06
C PRO A 69 -9.14 0.55 3.52
N ARG A 70 -8.42 1.24 4.42
CA ARG A 70 -8.66 1.24 5.86
C ARG A 70 -9.22 2.59 6.31
N PHE A 71 -9.87 2.66 7.47
CA PHE A 71 -10.48 3.91 7.94
C PHE A 71 -9.48 5.08 8.06
N GLU A 72 -8.22 4.81 8.37
CA GLU A 72 -7.16 5.82 8.37
C GLU A 72 -7.04 6.59 7.04
N SER A 73 -7.36 5.94 5.90
CA SER A 73 -7.30 6.56 4.57
C SER A 73 -8.43 7.58 4.31
N ILE A 74 -9.50 7.52 5.11
CA ILE A 74 -10.69 8.40 5.02
C ILE A 74 -10.98 9.15 6.33
N ALA A 75 -10.05 9.11 7.29
CA ALA A 75 -10.20 9.77 8.58
C ALA A 75 -9.77 11.23 8.46
N HIS A 76 -10.71 12.14 8.66
CA HIS A 76 -10.42 13.57 8.69
C HIS A 76 -10.20 14.03 10.12
N ARG A 77 -8.98 14.48 10.44
CA ARG A 77 -8.69 15.10 11.73
C ARG A 77 -9.32 16.49 11.77
N LEU A 78 -10.43 16.61 12.50
CA LEU A 78 -11.12 17.88 12.68
C LEU A 78 -10.68 18.54 13.99
N ASN A 79 -10.84 19.86 14.06
CA ASN A 79 -10.73 20.57 15.34
C ASN A 79 -11.77 20.03 16.32
N THR A 80 -11.42 20.01 17.60
CA THR A 80 -12.26 19.44 18.66
C THR A 80 -12.59 20.47 19.73
N THR A 81 -13.57 20.16 20.58
CA THR A 81 -13.87 20.87 21.83
C THR A 81 -14.13 19.83 22.94
N THR A 82 -14.44 20.27 24.16
CA THR A 82 -14.72 19.36 25.30
C THR A 82 -16.16 19.47 25.80
N PRO A 83 -16.67 18.51 26.59
CA PRO A 83 -18.08 18.45 26.99
C PRO A 83 -18.55 19.68 27.78
N GLU A 84 -17.63 20.29 28.53
CA GLU A 84 -17.89 21.46 29.38
C GLU A 84 -17.76 22.79 28.64
N HIS A 85 -17.14 22.81 27.46
CA HIS A 85 -17.02 24.03 26.68
C HIS A 85 -18.37 24.46 26.11
N PRO A 86 -18.60 25.76 25.92
CA PRO A 86 -19.87 26.27 25.40
C PRO A 86 -20.16 25.85 23.96
N LEU A 87 -21.44 25.60 23.65
CA LEU A 87 -21.92 25.19 22.32
C LEU A 87 -21.52 26.14 21.19
N ARG A 88 -21.31 27.44 21.44
CA ARG A 88 -20.79 28.40 20.46
C ARG A 88 -19.44 27.99 19.86
N GLU A 89 -18.60 27.28 20.63
CA GLU A 89 -17.31 26.80 20.16
C GLU A 89 -17.49 25.64 19.19
N ALA A 90 -18.31 24.65 19.56
CA ALA A 90 -18.71 23.57 18.67
C ALA A 90 -19.37 24.09 17.40
N TRP A 91 -20.24 25.10 17.48
CA TRP A 91 -20.83 25.76 16.32
C TRP A 91 -19.77 26.37 15.40
N ALA A 92 -18.76 27.03 15.96
CA ALA A 92 -17.66 27.62 15.18
C ALA A 92 -16.77 26.55 14.52
N ILE A 93 -16.63 25.37 15.14
CA ILE A 93 -15.97 24.21 14.53
C ILE A 93 -16.85 23.68 13.39
N ALA A 94 -18.11 23.36 13.67
CA ALA A 94 -19.06 22.77 12.72
C ALA A 94 -19.19 23.61 11.43
N ASN A 95 -19.22 24.94 11.54
CA ASN A 95 -19.28 25.84 10.37
C ASN A 95 -18.05 25.73 9.45
N ARG A 96 -16.90 25.29 9.96
CA ARG A 96 -15.64 25.15 9.21
C ARG A 96 -15.39 23.74 8.71
N THR A 97 -16.11 22.76 9.23
CA THR A 97 -15.89 21.32 9.00
C THR A 97 -17.06 20.65 8.28
N GLY A 98 -17.99 21.43 7.73
CA GLY A 98 -19.15 20.92 7.00
C GLY A 98 -20.24 20.35 7.90
N GLY A 99 -20.47 20.98 9.06
CA GLY A 99 -21.60 20.70 9.95
C GLY A 99 -21.28 19.75 11.11
N VAL A 100 -20.00 19.49 11.41
CA VAL A 100 -19.59 18.45 12.35
C VAL A 100 -18.56 18.97 13.36
N ALA A 101 -18.86 18.92 14.65
CA ALA A 101 -17.93 19.25 15.71
C ALA A 101 -17.70 18.04 16.64
N PRO A 102 -16.51 17.42 16.59
CA PRO A 102 -16.12 16.39 17.53
C PRO A 102 -15.93 16.96 18.94
N VAL A 103 -16.61 16.36 19.92
CA VAL A 103 -16.41 16.60 21.35
C VAL A 103 -15.61 15.42 21.91
N ILE A 104 -14.45 15.71 22.49
CA ILE A 104 -13.55 14.71 23.09
C ILE A 104 -13.40 14.96 24.59
N ASP A 105 -13.15 13.90 25.35
CA ASP A 105 -12.85 14.02 26.78
C ASP A 105 -11.40 14.52 27.04
N GLU A 106 -11.06 14.70 28.31
CA GLU A 106 -9.73 15.15 28.74
C GLU A 106 -8.59 14.18 28.39
N HIS A 107 -8.92 12.92 28.12
CA HIS A 107 -7.98 11.87 27.71
C HIS A 107 -7.84 11.76 26.19
N GLY A 108 -8.60 12.57 25.42
CA GLY A 108 -8.57 12.56 23.97
C GLY A 108 -9.50 11.52 23.33
N ASN A 109 -10.38 10.87 24.09
CA ASN A 109 -11.33 9.89 23.56
C ASN A 109 -12.61 10.56 23.07
N PRO A 110 -13.31 9.95 22.10
CA PRO A 110 -14.65 10.40 21.69
C PRO A 110 -15.65 10.47 22.84
N TYR A 111 -16.20 11.67 23.10
CA TYR A 111 -17.34 11.87 24.01
C TYR A 111 -18.67 11.89 23.25
N GLY A 112 -18.77 12.74 22.22
CA GLY A 112 -19.99 12.87 21.41
C GLY A 112 -19.79 13.78 20.21
N LEU A 113 -20.66 13.67 19.21
CA LEU A 113 -20.57 14.46 17.99
C LEU A 113 -21.68 15.51 17.94
N ILE A 114 -21.32 16.77 17.71
CA ILE A 114 -22.31 17.81 17.41
C ILE A 114 -22.45 17.89 15.89
N THR A 115 -23.61 17.44 15.41
CA THR A 115 -24.08 17.58 14.02
C THR A 115 -25.25 18.55 13.94
N VAL A 116 -25.62 18.94 12.72
CA VAL A 116 -26.84 19.73 12.46
C VAL A 116 -28.08 19.07 13.09
N VAL A 117 -28.21 17.74 12.98
CA VAL A 117 -29.34 16.99 13.54
C VAL A 117 -29.31 17.02 15.07
N SER A 118 -28.15 16.79 15.69
CA SER A 118 -28.01 16.81 17.14
C SER A 118 -28.36 18.18 17.74
N LEU A 119 -27.91 19.25 17.07
CA LEU A 119 -28.18 20.63 17.48
C LEU A 119 -29.64 20.99 17.26
N PHE A 120 -30.24 20.57 16.16
CA PHE A 120 -31.68 20.77 15.91
C PHE A 120 -32.53 20.07 16.99
N ASN A 121 -32.17 18.83 17.37
CA ASN A 121 -32.85 18.09 18.43
C ASN A 121 -32.68 18.76 19.80
N PHE A 122 -31.51 19.33 20.08
CA PHE A 122 -31.28 20.15 21.27
C PHE A 122 -32.16 21.41 21.27
N LEU A 123 -32.11 22.21 20.21
CA LEU A 123 -32.90 23.44 20.08
C LEU A 123 -34.41 23.15 20.17
N SER A 124 -34.89 22.09 19.51
CA SER A 124 -36.30 21.69 19.56
C SER A 124 -36.75 21.31 20.98
N ARG A 125 -35.91 20.63 21.75
CA ARG A 125 -36.17 20.29 23.17
C ARG A 125 -36.10 21.51 24.09
N SER A 126 -35.19 22.43 23.79
CA SER A 126 -34.98 23.65 24.58
C SER A 126 -36.06 24.71 24.33
N ILE A 127 -36.49 24.89 23.09
CA ILE A 127 -37.47 25.90 22.65
C ILE A 127 -38.93 25.38 22.66
N GLY A 128 -39.13 24.06 22.80
CA GLY A 128 -40.42 23.38 22.63
C GLY A 128 -41.66 23.96 23.33
N SER A 129 -42.82 23.58 22.77
CA SER A 129 -44.22 24.08 22.77
C SER A 129 -44.93 24.52 24.07
N HIS A 130 -44.22 24.98 25.10
CA HIS A 130 -44.84 25.53 26.30
C HIS A 130 -44.86 27.07 26.25
N PRO A 131 -46.03 27.72 26.40
CA PRO A 131 -46.20 29.19 26.28
C PRO A 131 -45.48 30.00 27.39
N ARG A 132 -44.65 29.36 28.23
CA ARG A 132 -43.79 30.01 29.22
C ARG A 132 -42.31 30.05 28.82
N ARG A 133 -41.92 29.48 27.67
CA ARG A 133 -40.51 29.44 27.20
C ARG A 133 -40.18 30.52 26.15
N GLU A 134 -41.10 31.44 25.88
CA GLU A 134 -40.98 32.49 24.85
C GLU A 134 -39.81 33.48 25.05
N GLU A 135 -39.08 33.44 26.17
CA GLU A 135 -37.99 34.39 26.49
C GLU A 135 -36.57 33.84 26.34
N THR A 136 -36.37 32.55 26.02
CA THR A 136 -35.01 31.99 25.97
C THR A 136 -34.24 32.54 24.77
N LYS A 137 -33.20 33.35 25.02
CA LYS A 137 -32.40 33.92 23.93
C LYS A 137 -31.53 32.84 23.30
N ILE A 138 -31.40 32.88 21.97
CA ILE A 138 -30.50 31.98 21.24
C ILE A 138 -29.07 32.04 21.81
N SER A 139 -28.60 33.22 22.20
CA SER A 139 -27.28 33.39 22.83
C SER A 139 -27.11 32.55 24.11
N GLU A 140 -28.14 32.49 24.95
CA GLU A 140 -28.11 31.72 26.21
C GLU A 140 -28.08 30.21 25.94
N LEU A 141 -28.72 29.76 24.85
CA LEU A 141 -28.64 28.36 24.41
C LEU A 141 -27.23 27.99 23.95
N PHE A 142 -26.55 28.88 23.23
CA PHE A 142 -25.18 28.65 22.76
C PHE A 142 -24.10 28.78 23.86
N ASP A 143 -24.47 29.30 25.03
CA ASP A 143 -23.61 29.32 26.22
C ASP A 143 -23.69 28.03 27.05
N GLN A 144 -24.66 27.14 26.76
CA GLN A 144 -24.75 25.85 27.42
C GLN A 144 -23.59 24.92 27.05
N PRO A 145 -23.23 23.96 27.92
CA PRO A 145 -22.16 22.99 27.66
C PRO A 145 -22.43 22.11 26.43
N CYS A 146 -21.38 21.74 25.70
CA CYS A 146 -21.47 20.86 24.53
C CYS A 146 -22.16 19.52 24.81
N ARG A 147 -22.02 18.98 26.03
CA ARG A 147 -22.68 17.73 26.43
C ARG A 147 -24.21 17.73 26.30
N GLU A 148 -24.84 18.90 26.33
CA GLU A 148 -26.31 19.01 26.25
C GLU A 148 -26.84 18.74 24.84
N ALA A 149 -26.02 18.96 23.81
CA ALA A 149 -26.43 18.84 22.41
C ALA A 149 -25.73 17.71 21.64
N CYS A 150 -24.60 17.18 22.12
CA CYS A 150 -23.86 16.17 21.38
C CYS A 150 -24.58 14.81 21.33
N ASP A 151 -24.45 14.10 20.22
CA ASP A 151 -24.83 12.70 20.10
C ASP A 151 -23.70 11.80 20.60
N THR A 152 -23.92 11.14 21.73
CA THR A 152 -22.94 10.22 22.34
C THR A 152 -23.04 8.79 21.79
N GLY A 153 -24.07 8.49 20.98
CA GLY A 153 -24.35 7.17 20.40
C GLY A 153 -23.67 6.93 19.05
N VAL A 154 -22.76 7.80 18.63
CA VAL A 154 -22.10 7.69 17.33
C VAL A 154 -21.14 6.48 17.30
N PRO A 155 -21.28 5.56 16.32
CA PRO A 155 -20.38 4.42 16.17
C PRO A 155 -18.90 4.81 16.06
N ARG A 156 -18.04 3.90 16.51
CA ARG A 156 -16.58 4.04 16.49
C ARG A 156 -15.98 2.91 15.66
N PHE A 157 -15.04 3.25 14.79
CA PHE A 157 -14.28 2.32 13.96
C PHE A 157 -12.78 2.50 14.22
N LEU A 158 -12.03 1.40 14.27
CA LEU A 158 -10.57 1.48 14.41
C LEU A 158 -9.95 1.95 13.10
N ALA A 159 -8.94 2.80 13.18
CA ALA A 159 -8.20 3.34 12.04
C ALA A 159 -7.64 2.23 11.12
N SER A 160 -7.18 1.14 11.72
CA SER A 160 -6.62 -0.03 11.03
C SER A 160 -7.66 -0.97 10.41
N THR A 161 -8.96 -0.80 10.70
CA THR A 161 -10.01 -1.70 10.17
C THR A 161 -10.20 -1.49 8.67
N ARG A 162 -10.32 -2.59 7.91
CA ARG A 162 -10.69 -2.55 6.49
C ARG A 162 -12.14 -2.09 6.37
N ILE A 163 -12.40 -1.15 5.48
CA ILE A 163 -13.73 -0.53 5.34
C ILE A 163 -14.77 -1.57 4.89
N LYS A 164 -14.39 -2.45 3.95
CA LYS A 164 -15.24 -3.51 3.40
C LYS A 164 -15.82 -4.45 4.47
N ASP A 165 -15.04 -4.74 5.53
CA ASP A 165 -15.43 -5.66 6.60
C ASP A 165 -16.59 -5.13 7.45
N VAL A 166 -16.75 -3.80 7.52
CA VAL A 166 -17.79 -3.15 8.33
C VAL A 166 -18.82 -2.38 7.50
N LEU A 167 -18.69 -2.38 6.17
CA LEU A 167 -19.58 -1.67 5.26
C LEU A 167 -21.07 -2.04 5.44
N PRO A 168 -21.45 -3.32 5.64
CA PRO A 168 -22.84 -3.68 5.92
C PRO A 168 -23.41 -3.02 7.17
N ARG A 169 -22.58 -2.84 8.21
CA ARG A 169 -22.97 -2.12 9.44
C ARG A 169 -23.17 -0.64 9.15
N ILE A 170 -22.25 0.00 8.43
CA ILE A 170 -22.35 1.41 8.04
C ILE A 170 -23.62 1.71 7.24
N LEU A 171 -24.03 0.79 6.36
CA LEU A 171 -25.24 0.92 5.53
C LEU A 171 -26.54 0.80 6.32
N GLN A 172 -26.51 0.22 7.52
CA GLN A 172 -27.66 0.09 8.42
C GLN A 172 -27.78 1.24 9.42
N GLU A 173 -26.74 2.08 9.55
CA GLU A 173 -26.74 3.23 10.45
C GLU A 173 -27.54 4.39 9.85
N GLU A 174 -28.36 5.03 10.66
CA GLU A 174 -29.05 6.28 10.29
C GLU A 174 -28.09 7.47 10.24
N ARG A 175 -26.94 7.37 10.92
CA ARG A 175 -25.92 8.42 11.02
C ARG A 175 -25.03 8.43 9.78
N THR A 176 -24.60 9.63 9.38
CA THR A 176 -23.73 9.84 8.22
C THR A 176 -22.28 10.13 8.59
N GLU A 177 -21.98 10.34 9.87
CA GLU A 177 -20.65 10.57 10.40
C GLU A 177 -20.32 9.57 11.49
N PHE A 178 -19.06 9.10 11.50
CA PHE A 178 -18.59 8.12 12.46
C PHE A 178 -17.21 8.49 13.00
N TRP A 179 -16.93 8.03 14.20
CA TRP A 179 -15.62 8.19 14.82
C TRP A 179 -14.63 7.20 14.23
N VAL A 180 -13.43 7.69 13.94
CA VAL A 180 -12.24 6.86 13.74
C VAL A 180 -11.34 7.03 14.96
N VAL A 181 -10.93 5.91 15.54
CA VAL A 181 -10.09 5.85 16.75
C VAL A 181 -8.87 4.96 16.55
N ASP A 182 -7.84 5.16 17.35
CA ASP A 182 -6.68 4.26 17.41
C ASP A 182 -6.98 3.01 18.24
N GLU A 183 -5.98 2.14 18.41
CA GLU A 183 -6.09 0.91 19.22
C GLU A 183 -6.35 1.16 20.71
N HIS A 184 -6.06 2.37 21.19
CA HIS A 184 -6.30 2.79 22.58
C HIS A 184 -7.66 3.48 22.75
N GLY A 185 -8.42 3.67 21.68
CA GLY A 185 -9.70 4.37 21.69
C GLY A 185 -9.59 5.89 21.56
N SER A 186 -8.38 6.41 21.39
CA SER A 186 -8.13 7.84 21.23
C SER A 186 -8.69 8.33 19.90
N TYR A 187 -9.20 9.55 19.86
CA TYR A 187 -9.65 10.18 18.64
C TYR A 187 -8.54 10.17 17.60
N VAL A 188 -8.84 9.70 16.38
CA VAL A 188 -7.98 9.81 15.18
C VAL A 188 -8.60 10.80 14.21
N GLY A 189 -9.89 10.65 13.90
CA GLY A 189 -10.59 11.50 12.95
C GLY A 189 -12.07 11.19 12.86
N ILE A 190 -12.76 11.90 11.96
CA ILE A 190 -14.15 11.60 11.57
C ILE A 190 -14.13 11.08 10.14
N CYS A 191 -14.85 9.99 9.88
CA CYS A 191 -15.13 9.53 8.53
C CYS A 191 -16.62 9.74 8.20
N ARG A 192 -16.92 10.03 6.93
CA ARG A 192 -18.29 10.16 6.44
C ARG A 192 -18.73 8.90 5.71
N GLN A 193 -20.01 8.58 5.79
CA GLN A 193 -20.61 7.41 5.14
C GLN A 193 -20.31 7.39 3.63
N ARG A 194 -20.41 8.53 2.94
CA ARG A 194 -20.11 8.64 1.50
C ARG A 194 -18.68 8.22 1.16
N GLU A 195 -17.72 8.51 2.03
CA GLU A 195 -16.30 8.17 1.83
C GLU A 195 -16.03 6.70 2.16
N ALA A 196 -16.75 6.12 3.12
CA ALA A 196 -16.71 4.68 3.37
C ALA A 196 -17.34 3.87 2.22
N LEU A 197 -18.35 4.42 1.52
CA LEU A 197 -18.96 3.79 0.34
C LEU A 197 -18.09 3.87 -0.91
N HIS A 198 -17.29 4.93 -1.01
CA HIS A 198 -16.38 5.18 -2.12
C HIS A 198 -14.99 5.56 -1.60
N PRO A 199 -14.28 4.62 -0.95
CA PRO A 199 -12.97 4.90 -0.40
C PRO A 199 -11.97 5.19 -1.52
N PRO A 200 -10.93 5.99 -1.24
CA PRO A 200 -9.85 6.19 -2.18
C PRO A 200 -9.18 4.84 -2.49
N ARG A 201 -8.98 4.58 -3.76
CA ARG A 201 -8.31 3.36 -4.24
C ARG A 201 -6.82 3.62 -4.33
N MET A 202 -6.02 2.68 -3.83
CA MET A 202 -4.57 2.73 -3.92
C MET A 202 -4.13 2.54 -5.38
N LYS A 203 -3.18 3.34 -5.88
CA LYS A 203 -2.59 3.11 -7.19
C LYS A 203 -1.48 2.07 -7.13
N VAL A 204 -1.53 1.08 -8.02
CA VAL A 204 -0.60 -0.05 -8.03
C VAL A 204 -0.03 -0.28 -9.43
N ILE A 205 1.28 -0.49 -9.51
CA ILE A 205 2.00 -1.02 -10.66
C ILE A 205 2.44 -2.43 -10.30
N LEU A 206 2.08 -3.42 -11.12
CA LEU A 206 2.59 -4.77 -10.96
C LEU A 206 3.85 -4.94 -11.80
N VAL A 207 4.88 -5.48 -11.18
CA VAL A 207 6.08 -5.96 -11.88
C VAL A 207 6.15 -7.47 -11.75
N ASP A 208 6.71 -8.13 -12.77
CA ASP A 208 7.08 -9.55 -12.69
C ASP A 208 5.93 -10.55 -12.47
N HIS A 209 4.69 -10.08 -12.60
CA HIS A 209 3.51 -10.93 -12.65
C HIS A 209 2.32 -10.16 -13.18
N ASN A 210 1.36 -10.91 -13.70
CA ASN A 210 0.04 -10.41 -14.07
C ASN A 210 -1.10 -11.36 -13.68
N GLU A 211 -0.81 -12.49 -13.01
CA GLU A 211 -1.85 -13.43 -12.57
C GLU A 211 -2.47 -12.97 -11.22
N SER A 212 -3.80 -12.84 -11.16
CA SER A 212 -4.49 -12.33 -9.95
C SER A 212 -4.23 -13.16 -8.69
N GLY A 213 -4.02 -14.47 -8.85
CA GLY A 213 -3.70 -15.37 -7.73
C GLY A 213 -2.30 -15.18 -7.14
N GLN A 214 -1.44 -14.43 -7.83
CA GLN A 214 -0.07 -14.12 -7.40
C GLN A 214 0.09 -12.67 -6.93
N ALA A 215 -0.94 -11.84 -7.08
CA ALA A 215 -0.92 -10.44 -6.70
C ALA A 215 -1.26 -10.23 -5.22
N LEU A 216 -0.90 -9.05 -4.68
CA LEU A 216 -1.26 -8.66 -3.32
C LEU A 216 -2.78 -8.79 -3.05
N GLY A 217 -3.13 -9.04 -1.78
CA GLY A 217 -4.52 -9.21 -1.38
C GLY A 217 -5.38 -8.00 -1.75
N ALA A 218 -6.64 -8.23 -2.09
CA ALA A 218 -7.60 -7.17 -2.44
C ALA A 218 -7.17 -6.24 -3.59
N LEU A 219 -6.44 -6.76 -4.60
CA LEU A 219 -6.11 -6.02 -5.82
C LEU A 219 -7.37 -5.44 -6.51
N ASP A 220 -8.53 -6.10 -6.38
CA ASP A 220 -9.83 -5.61 -6.88
C ASP A 220 -10.31 -4.31 -6.20
N GLU A 221 -9.72 -3.93 -5.07
CA GLU A 221 -9.96 -2.67 -4.36
C GLU A 221 -8.94 -1.57 -4.71
N ALA A 222 -7.94 -1.86 -5.56
CA ALA A 222 -6.92 -0.92 -6.02
C ALA A 222 -7.10 -0.47 -7.47
N ASP A 223 -6.52 0.68 -7.81
CA ASP A 223 -6.36 1.16 -9.17
C ASP A 223 -5.05 0.61 -9.73
N LEU A 224 -5.14 -0.51 -10.43
CA LEU A 224 -4.05 -1.01 -11.25
C LEU A 224 -3.79 -0.01 -12.39
N VAL A 225 -2.58 0.53 -12.47
CA VAL A 225 -2.24 1.58 -13.46
C VAL A 225 -1.24 1.10 -14.51
N GLU A 226 -0.37 0.15 -14.15
CA GLU A 226 0.60 -0.43 -15.09
C GLU A 226 0.97 -1.87 -14.73
N ILE A 227 1.28 -2.68 -15.75
CA ILE A 227 1.92 -3.98 -15.63
C ILE A 227 3.21 -3.98 -16.46
N LEU A 228 4.31 -4.45 -15.84
CA LEU A 228 5.59 -4.72 -16.50
C LEU A 228 6.06 -6.14 -16.17
N ASP A 229 6.02 -7.04 -17.13
CA ASP A 229 6.20 -8.47 -16.86
C ASP A 229 6.82 -9.22 -18.06
N HIS A 230 7.26 -10.46 -17.83
CA HIS A 230 7.79 -11.38 -18.83
C HIS A 230 7.10 -12.76 -18.81
N HIS A 231 6.15 -12.96 -17.89
CA HIS A 231 5.37 -14.20 -17.78
C HIS A 231 4.24 -14.31 -18.81
N ARG A 232 3.64 -15.50 -18.87
CA ARG A 232 2.40 -15.73 -19.61
C ARG A 232 1.26 -14.87 -19.05
N LEU A 233 0.21 -14.70 -19.84
CA LEU A 233 -0.95 -13.89 -19.46
C LEU A 233 -1.98 -14.68 -18.62
N GLY A 234 -2.40 -14.11 -17.50
CA GLY A 234 -3.50 -14.49 -16.61
C GLY A 234 -4.11 -13.25 -15.91
N ASN A 235 -4.18 -12.16 -16.67
CA ASN A 235 -4.46 -10.78 -16.26
C ASN A 235 -5.65 -10.58 -15.30
N PRO A 236 -5.56 -9.64 -14.34
CA PRO A 236 -6.72 -9.18 -13.58
C PRO A 236 -7.68 -8.37 -14.45
N THR A 237 -8.92 -8.21 -13.98
CA THR A 237 -9.86 -7.25 -14.55
C THR A 237 -9.49 -5.83 -14.14
N THR A 238 -9.56 -4.89 -15.09
CA THR A 238 -9.34 -3.46 -14.83
C THR A 238 -10.61 -2.65 -15.05
N THR A 239 -10.78 -1.58 -14.27
CA THR A 239 -11.91 -0.64 -14.40
C THR A 239 -11.63 0.48 -15.42
N ALA A 240 -10.36 0.65 -15.82
CA ALA A 240 -9.90 1.63 -16.79
C ALA A 240 -8.75 1.04 -17.64
N PRO A 241 -8.42 1.64 -18.81
CA PRO A 241 -7.23 1.28 -19.57
C PRO A 241 -5.96 1.52 -18.76
N ILE A 242 -5.00 0.59 -18.84
CA ILE A 242 -3.72 0.64 -18.14
C ILE A 242 -2.56 0.53 -19.13
N LYS A 243 -1.36 0.97 -18.73
CA LYS A 243 -0.15 0.62 -19.47
C LYS A 243 0.16 -0.85 -19.21
N PHE A 244 0.40 -1.62 -20.25
CA PHE A 244 0.65 -3.06 -20.10
C PHE A 244 1.81 -3.41 -21.03
N THR A 245 2.93 -3.86 -20.46
CA THR A 245 4.06 -4.37 -21.22
C THR A 245 4.38 -5.78 -20.76
N VAL A 246 4.28 -6.72 -21.70
CA VAL A 246 4.85 -8.06 -21.56
C VAL A 246 5.78 -8.31 -22.73
N ASP A 247 6.95 -8.85 -22.45
CA ASP A 247 7.95 -9.17 -23.47
C ASP A 247 8.64 -10.50 -23.16
N ILE A 248 9.25 -11.10 -24.18
CA ILE A 248 9.84 -12.43 -24.09
C ILE A 248 11.33 -12.28 -23.75
N VAL A 249 11.62 -12.10 -22.47
CA VAL A 249 12.97 -12.03 -21.90
C VAL A 249 13.08 -12.94 -20.67
N GLY A 250 14.30 -13.22 -20.24
CA GLY A 250 14.57 -14.09 -19.12
C GLY A 250 14.20 -13.51 -17.76
N SER A 251 14.11 -12.17 -17.63
CA SER A 251 13.84 -11.47 -16.36
C SER A 251 13.17 -10.12 -16.57
N THR A 252 12.29 -9.72 -15.64
CA THR A 252 11.73 -8.37 -15.54
C THR A 252 12.81 -7.32 -15.28
N SER A 253 13.88 -7.62 -14.53
CA SER A 253 15.04 -6.72 -14.37
C SER A 253 15.71 -6.34 -15.70
N THR A 254 15.68 -7.22 -16.70
CA THR A 254 16.11 -6.88 -18.08
C THR A 254 15.28 -5.72 -18.62
N LEU A 255 13.96 -5.81 -18.52
CA LEU A 255 13.03 -4.79 -19.00
C LEU A 255 13.14 -3.46 -18.24
N VAL A 256 13.42 -3.51 -16.93
CA VAL A 256 13.68 -2.32 -16.13
C VAL A 256 14.99 -1.67 -16.56
N SER A 257 16.06 -2.45 -16.74
CA SER A 257 17.36 -1.93 -17.16
C SER A 257 17.32 -1.27 -18.55
N GLU A 258 16.53 -1.80 -19.47
CA GLU A 258 16.31 -1.23 -20.80
C GLU A 258 15.61 0.13 -20.71
N ARG A 259 14.55 0.24 -19.89
CA ARG A 259 13.86 1.53 -19.70
C ARG A 259 14.73 2.60 -19.04
N ILE A 260 15.61 2.19 -18.13
CA ILE A 260 16.59 3.11 -17.51
C ILE A 260 17.54 3.65 -18.59
N ASP A 261 18.05 2.78 -19.45
CA ASP A 261 18.94 3.14 -20.56
C ASP A 261 18.23 4.04 -21.59
N GLU A 262 16.99 3.70 -21.95
CA GLU A 262 16.13 4.48 -22.86
C GLU A 262 15.82 5.89 -22.32
N ALA A 263 15.72 6.04 -21.00
CA ALA A 263 15.58 7.33 -20.34
C ALA A 263 16.89 8.15 -20.31
N GLY A 264 18.01 7.57 -20.78
CA GLY A 264 19.33 8.19 -20.74
C GLY A 264 19.94 8.22 -19.34
N LEU A 265 19.49 7.33 -18.45
CA LEU A 265 19.91 7.26 -17.06
C LEU A 265 20.84 6.06 -16.81
N SER A 266 21.53 6.10 -15.68
CA SER A 266 22.26 4.96 -15.11
C SER A 266 21.82 4.75 -13.67
N ALA A 267 21.40 3.54 -13.32
CA ALA A 267 21.01 3.23 -11.94
C ALA A 267 22.19 3.43 -10.97
N PRO A 268 21.95 3.90 -9.73
CA PRO A 268 22.97 3.92 -8.69
C PRO A 268 23.61 2.53 -8.52
N PRO A 269 24.91 2.43 -8.17
CA PRO A 269 25.61 1.14 -8.20
C PRO A 269 24.96 0.01 -7.40
N ALA A 270 24.44 0.30 -6.21
CA ALA A 270 23.73 -0.69 -5.40
C ALA A 270 22.44 -1.17 -6.07
N LEU A 271 21.66 -0.26 -6.67
CA LEU A 271 20.43 -0.60 -7.38
C LEU A 271 20.70 -1.37 -8.68
N ALA A 272 21.75 -1.00 -9.41
CA ALA A 272 22.21 -1.75 -10.57
C ALA A 272 22.65 -3.18 -10.19
N GLY A 273 23.33 -3.33 -9.05
CA GLY A 273 23.68 -4.63 -8.50
C GLY A 273 22.46 -5.47 -8.12
N LEU A 274 21.41 -4.84 -7.58
CA LEU A 274 20.14 -5.51 -7.26
C LEU A 274 19.43 -6.01 -8.53
N LEU A 275 19.30 -5.15 -9.56
CA LEU A 275 18.76 -5.54 -10.86
C LEU A 275 19.58 -6.65 -11.53
N LEU A 276 20.91 -6.61 -11.39
CA LEU A 276 21.77 -7.68 -11.88
C LEU A 276 21.49 -8.99 -11.14
N ALA A 277 21.29 -8.94 -9.82
CA ALA A 277 20.96 -10.12 -9.03
C ALA A 277 19.59 -10.72 -9.41
N GLY A 278 18.56 -9.89 -9.63
CA GLY A 278 17.27 -10.35 -10.15
C GLY A 278 17.41 -11.07 -11.48
N LEU A 279 18.15 -10.48 -12.41
CA LEU A 279 18.46 -11.10 -13.69
C LEU A 279 19.23 -12.43 -13.53
N MET A 280 20.24 -12.48 -12.66
CA MET A 280 21.02 -13.70 -12.42
C MET A 280 20.19 -14.82 -11.79
N SER A 281 19.21 -14.48 -10.94
CA SER A 281 18.25 -15.42 -10.33
C SER A 281 17.43 -16.12 -11.41
N ASP A 282 16.63 -15.39 -12.18
CA ASP A 282 15.69 -15.99 -13.13
C ASP A 282 16.37 -16.68 -14.31
N THR A 283 17.53 -16.14 -14.71
CA THR A 283 18.28 -16.70 -15.84
C THR A 283 19.24 -17.82 -15.41
N LEU A 284 19.33 -18.16 -14.12
CA LEU A 284 20.31 -19.11 -13.58
C LEU A 284 21.72 -18.81 -14.09
N ARG A 285 22.20 -17.58 -13.85
CA ARG A 285 23.46 -17.04 -14.42
C ARG A 285 23.52 -17.15 -15.96
N LEU A 286 22.46 -16.75 -16.65
CA LEU A 286 22.36 -16.74 -18.12
C LEU A 286 22.42 -18.13 -18.76
N THR A 287 22.05 -19.19 -18.03
CA THR A 287 22.04 -20.58 -18.54
C THR A 287 20.63 -21.16 -18.70
N SER A 288 19.63 -20.52 -18.09
CA SER A 288 18.22 -20.91 -18.20
C SER A 288 17.74 -20.89 -19.65
N PRO A 289 16.84 -21.80 -20.07
CA PRO A 289 16.25 -21.79 -21.41
C PRO A 289 15.42 -20.54 -21.72
N THR A 290 15.02 -19.76 -20.71
CA THR A 290 14.32 -18.47 -20.89
C THR A 290 15.27 -17.33 -21.24
N THR A 291 16.59 -17.52 -21.06
CA THR A 291 17.61 -16.49 -21.30
C THR A 291 17.65 -16.11 -22.78
N THR A 292 17.69 -14.81 -23.03
CA THR A 292 17.79 -14.21 -24.35
C THR A 292 19.04 -13.35 -24.49
N GLU A 293 19.38 -12.99 -25.71
CA GLU A 293 20.44 -12.02 -26.01
C GLU A 293 20.23 -10.65 -25.32
N ARG A 294 18.97 -10.28 -25.03
CA ARG A 294 18.67 -9.03 -24.30
C ARG A 294 19.10 -9.13 -22.85
N ASP A 295 18.97 -10.30 -22.24
CA ASP A 295 19.43 -10.55 -20.86
C ASP A 295 20.96 -10.48 -20.78
N HIS A 296 21.69 -11.00 -21.77
CA HIS A 296 23.15 -10.83 -21.86
C HIS A 296 23.55 -9.35 -21.91
N ARG A 297 22.91 -8.56 -22.78
CA ARG A 297 23.19 -7.12 -22.90
C ARG A 297 22.79 -6.35 -21.64
N ALA A 298 21.68 -6.72 -21.01
CA ALA A 298 21.26 -6.14 -19.74
C ALA A 298 22.25 -6.46 -18.62
N ALA A 299 22.74 -7.70 -18.53
CA ALA A 299 23.77 -8.08 -17.56
C ALA A 299 25.06 -7.27 -17.75
N GLU A 300 25.53 -7.11 -18.99
CA GLU A 300 26.68 -6.25 -19.30
C GLU A 300 26.42 -4.78 -18.94
N ARG A 301 25.23 -4.26 -19.25
CA ARG A 301 24.83 -2.89 -18.92
C ARG A 301 24.83 -2.66 -17.41
N LEU A 302 24.15 -3.53 -16.67
CA LEU A 302 24.01 -3.46 -15.22
C LEU A 302 25.36 -3.63 -14.52
N ALA A 303 26.21 -4.54 -14.99
CA ALA A 303 27.57 -4.72 -14.48
C ALA A 303 28.41 -3.44 -14.61
N ARG A 304 28.32 -2.73 -15.75
CA ARG A 304 29.01 -1.43 -15.92
C ARG A 304 28.58 -0.39 -14.90
N TRP A 305 27.31 -0.40 -14.47
CA TRP A 305 26.79 0.54 -13.46
C TRP A 305 27.09 0.07 -12.03
N ALA A 306 27.05 -1.24 -11.79
CA ALA A 306 27.18 -1.83 -10.46
C ALA A 306 28.64 -1.93 -9.98
N PHE A 307 29.59 -2.25 -10.86
CA PHE A 307 30.98 -2.58 -10.52
C PHE A 307 31.94 -1.39 -10.58
N LEU A 308 31.41 -0.16 -10.48
CA LEU A 308 32.21 1.07 -10.50
C LEU A 308 33.19 1.11 -9.31
N GLY A 309 34.34 1.76 -9.52
CA GLY A 309 35.34 1.95 -8.47
C GLY A 309 34.74 2.67 -7.26
N GLY A 310 34.81 2.03 -6.09
CA GLY A 310 34.22 2.55 -4.84
C GLY A 310 32.80 2.04 -4.54
N SER A 311 32.18 1.24 -5.42
CA SER A 311 30.97 0.50 -5.08
C SER A 311 31.28 -0.73 -4.22
N VAL A 312 30.26 -1.30 -3.58
CA VAL A 312 30.39 -2.52 -2.78
C VAL A 312 30.76 -3.74 -3.63
N LEU A 313 30.49 -3.68 -4.94
CA LEU A 313 30.79 -4.73 -5.92
C LEU A 313 32.02 -4.38 -6.77
N ALA A 314 32.83 -3.40 -6.37
CA ALA A 314 34.05 -3.06 -7.09
C ALA A 314 35.00 -4.28 -7.17
N GLY A 315 35.36 -4.68 -8.39
CA GLY A 315 36.25 -5.82 -8.63
C GLY A 315 35.52 -7.16 -8.81
N GLU A 316 34.20 -7.22 -8.63
CA GLU A 316 33.40 -8.39 -9.00
C GLU A 316 33.24 -8.50 -10.52
N THR A 317 32.91 -9.69 -10.99
CA THR A 317 32.48 -9.96 -12.37
C THR A 317 31.03 -10.42 -12.38
N ILE A 318 30.39 -10.44 -13.56
CA ILE A 318 29.04 -11.00 -13.72
C ILE A 318 29.03 -12.45 -13.22
N GLU A 319 30.10 -13.20 -13.52
CA GLU A 319 30.23 -14.60 -13.10
C GLU A 319 30.40 -14.75 -11.59
N SER A 320 31.32 -14.00 -10.97
CA SER A 320 31.58 -14.13 -9.53
C SER A 320 30.40 -13.65 -8.69
N PHE A 321 29.76 -12.55 -9.09
CA PHE A 321 28.59 -12.04 -8.39
C PHE A 321 27.37 -12.94 -8.62
N GLY A 322 27.14 -13.40 -9.85
CA GLY A 322 26.06 -14.33 -10.15
C GLY A 322 26.19 -15.66 -9.40
N GLN A 323 27.41 -16.17 -9.21
CA GLN A 323 27.64 -17.35 -8.37
C GLN A 323 27.26 -17.10 -6.91
N GLN A 324 27.68 -15.97 -6.34
CA GLN A 324 27.32 -15.62 -4.95
C GLN A 324 25.80 -15.49 -4.77
N VAL A 325 25.09 -14.92 -5.76
CA VAL A 325 23.63 -14.81 -5.73
C VAL A 325 22.98 -16.19 -5.67
N LEU A 326 23.37 -17.13 -6.53
CA LEU A 326 22.77 -18.48 -6.51
C LEU A 326 23.10 -19.24 -5.22
N GLU A 327 24.34 -19.16 -4.73
CA GLU A 327 24.76 -19.81 -3.47
C GLU A 327 24.00 -19.28 -2.25
N ALA A 328 23.61 -18.01 -2.25
CA ALA A 328 22.83 -17.43 -1.16
C ALA A 328 21.41 -18.00 -1.05
N GLY A 329 20.88 -18.61 -2.13
CA GLY A 329 19.57 -19.26 -2.15
C GLY A 329 19.58 -20.73 -1.74
N SER A 330 20.74 -21.41 -1.79
CA SER A 330 20.81 -22.88 -1.74
C SER A 330 21.11 -23.48 -0.36
N ASP A 331 21.44 -22.69 0.66
CA ASP A 331 21.62 -23.21 2.02
C ASP A 331 20.28 -23.53 2.69
N MET A 332 19.89 -24.80 2.57
CA MET A 332 18.64 -25.35 3.11
C MET A 332 18.84 -26.23 4.34
N SER A 333 20.08 -26.38 4.82
CA SER A 333 20.47 -27.36 5.83
C SER A 333 19.78 -27.18 7.19
N THR A 334 19.19 -26.01 7.44
CA THR A 334 18.58 -25.61 8.72
C THR A 334 17.09 -25.23 8.61
N ARG A 335 16.46 -25.35 7.43
CA ARG A 335 15.08 -24.89 7.19
C ARG A 335 14.06 -26.02 7.32
N ASP A 336 12.85 -25.66 7.77
CA ASP A 336 11.73 -26.58 7.81
C ASP A 336 11.26 -26.94 6.37
N PRO A 337 10.91 -28.20 6.07
CA PRO A 337 10.45 -28.60 4.74
C PRO A 337 9.25 -27.80 4.21
N ASP A 338 8.31 -27.39 5.07
CA ASP A 338 7.16 -26.59 4.65
C ASP A 338 7.61 -25.17 4.25
N ASP A 339 8.58 -24.59 4.96
CA ASP A 339 9.18 -23.30 4.61
C ASP A 339 9.97 -23.35 3.30
N ILE A 340 10.58 -24.51 3.00
CA ILE A 340 11.32 -24.74 1.75
C ILE A 340 10.34 -24.74 0.58
N VAL A 341 9.27 -25.54 0.67
CA VAL A 341 8.25 -25.63 -0.39
C VAL A 341 7.51 -24.31 -0.55
N GLY A 342 7.24 -23.59 0.54
CA GLY A 342 6.50 -22.33 0.50
C GLY A 342 7.27 -21.14 -0.09
N ALA A 343 8.61 -21.18 -0.12
CA ALA A 343 9.45 -20.02 -0.45
C ALA A 343 9.26 -19.49 -1.88
N ASP A 344 9.14 -20.39 -2.86
CA ASP A 344 8.89 -20.06 -4.28
C ASP A 344 7.69 -20.85 -4.82
N PHE A 345 6.60 -20.87 -4.05
CA PHE A 345 5.38 -21.55 -4.45
C PHE A 345 4.48 -20.62 -5.27
N LYS A 346 4.09 -21.03 -6.48
CA LYS A 346 3.13 -20.31 -7.34
C LYS A 346 1.89 -21.17 -7.58
N PHE A 347 0.70 -20.61 -7.35
CA PHE A 347 -0.59 -21.25 -7.61
C PHE A 347 -1.05 -21.02 -9.04
N TYR A 348 -1.64 -22.07 -9.64
CA TYR A 348 -2.13 -22.04 -11.01
C TYR A 348 -3.48 -22.75 -11.14
N GLU A 349 -4.26 -22.31 -12.13
CA GLU A 349 -5.50 -22.97 -12.55
C GLU A 349 -5.50 -23.16 -14.07
N ALA A 350 -5.62 -24.41 -14.54
CA ALA A 350 -5.70 -24.71 -15.95
C ALA A 350 -6.58 -25.95 -16.19
N GLY A 351 -7.44 -25.90 -17.22
CA GLY A 351 -8.29 -27.03 -17.59
C GLY A 351 -9.25 -27.50 -16.48
N GLY A 352 -9.66 -26.59 -15.58
CA GLY A 352 -10.51 -26.91 -14.42
C GLY A 352 -9.78 -27.61 -13.26
N MET A 353 -8.45 -27.76 -13.34
CA MET A 353 -7.62 -28.28 -12.25
C MET A 353 -6.86 -27.14 -11.58
N LYS A 354 -6.78 -27.19 -10.24
CA LYS A 354 -5.94 -26.31 -9.43
C LYS A 354 -4.67 -27.06 -9.06
N PHE A 355 -3.51 -26.48 -9.33
CA PHE A 355 -2.21 -27.05 -8.98
C PHE A 355 -1.26 -25.95 -8.54
N GLY A 356 -0.21 -26.32 -7.81
CA GLY A 356 0.87 -25.41 -7.46
C GLY A 356 2.20 -25.95 -7.94
N VAL A 357 3.13 -25.05 -8.24
CA VAL A 357 4.52 -25.39 -8.58
C VAL A 357 5.40 -24.64 -7.59
N SER A 358 6.35 -25.36 -6.99
CA SER A 358 7.40 -24.77 -6.17
C SER A 358 8.76 -25.15 -6.76
N GLN A 359 9.65 -24.18 -6.87
CA GLN A 359 11.02 -24.39 -7.32
C GLN A 359 11.97 -24.33 -6.11
N VAL A 360 12.86 -25.32 -6.04
CA VAL A 360 13.91 -25.40 -5.02
C VAL A 360 15.24 -25.64 -5.73
N GLU A 361 16.18 -24.73 -5.53
CA GLU A 361 17.53 -24.83 -6.09
C GLU A 361 18.44 -25.58 -5.12
N LEU A 362 19.12 -26.60 -5.64
CA LEU A 362 20.09 -27.41 -4.91
C LEU A 362 21.47 -27.19 -5.51
N THR A 363 22.45 -26.87 -4.66
CA THR A 363 23.88 -26.83 -5.00
C THR A 363 24.57 -28.15 -4.74
#